data_AF-A0A7Y0JLT0-F1
#
_entry.id   AF-A0A7Y0JLT0-F1
#
_cell.length_a   1.000
_cell.length_b   1.000
_cell.length_c   1.000
_cell.angle_alpha   90.00
_cell.angle_beta   90.00
_cell.angle_gamma   90.00
#
_symmetry.space_group_name_H-M   'P 1'
#
loop_
_entity.id
_entity.type
_entity.pdbx_description
1 polymer ?
#
loop_
_entity_poly.entity_id
_entity_poly.type
_entity_poly.pdbx_seq_one_letter_code
_entity_poly.pdbx_strand_id
1 'polypeptide(L)'
;MTTMMAISPAVLKGWLALNGALAHGVLNSAVREQLAIATSEYNRCEYCLSAHTFLGARVGRLDDAELELARDARSSDPHTAALLTLSDAIVRGRGIVADAVIQKARDAGVTDAEIAEVVAHIALNTFTNYFNLVTGVENDYAPVVPHSHAG
;
A
#
# COMPACT_ATOMS: atom_id res chain seq x y z
N MET A 1 -8.64 -4.76 -13.78
CA MET A 1 -8.46 -5.74 -12.67
C MET A 1 -9.74 -6.52 -12.30
N THR A 2 -10.84 -5.86 -11.90
CA THR A 2 -12.05 -6.56 -11.34
C THR A 2 -12.65 -7.61 -12.28
N THR A 3 -12.74 -7.33 -13.58
CA THR A 3 -13.19 -8.30 -14.59
C THR A 3 -12.31 -9.54 -14.64
N MET A 4 -10.99 -9.38 -14.50
CA MET A 4 -10.06 -10.51 -14.45
C MET A 4 -10.23 -11.32 -13.17
N MET A 5 -10.48 -10.70 -12.02
CA MET A 5 -10.78 -11.45 -10.78
C MET A 5 -12.10 -12.22 -10.88
N ALA A 6 -13.08 -11.72 -11.64
CA ALA A 6 -14.40 -12.35 -11.78
C ALA A 6 -14.36 -13.73 -12.45
N ILE A 7 -13.27 -14.11 -13.12
CA ILE A 7 -13.08 -15.48 -13.63
C ILE A 7 -13.05 -16.51 -12.50
N SER A 8 -12.74 -16.09 -11.27
CA SER A 8 -12.84 -16.89 -10.05
C SER A 8 -13.67 -16.14 -9.00
N PRO A 9 -14.97 -16.50 -8.82
CA PRO A 9 -15.82 -15.85 -7.83
C PRO A 9 -15.27 -15.87 -6.40
N ALA A 10 -14.49 -16.91 -6.05
CA ALA A 10 -13.83 -17.00 -4.75
C ALA A 10 -12.77 -15.90 -4.56
N VAL A 11 -11.95 -15.64 -5.59
CA VAL A 11 -10.94 -14.59 -5.59
C VAL A 11 -11.59 -13.22 -5.48
N LEU A 12 -12.57 -12.92 -6.34
CA LEU A 12 -13.28 -11.65 -6.32
C LEU A 12 -13.96 -11.40 -4.97
N LYS A 13 -14.65 -12.40 -4.41
CA LYS A 13 -15.32 -12.29 -3.11
C LYS A 13 -14.33 -12.03 -1.98
N GLY A 14 -13.20 -12.74 -1.94
CA GLY A 14 -12.17 -12.56 -0.92
C GLY A 14 -11.57 -11.15 -0.95
N TRP A 15 -11.21 -10.67 -2.14
CA TRP A 15 -10.68 -9.33 -2.33
C TRP A 15 -11.70 -8.25 -1.92
N LEU A 16 -12.95 -8.34 -2.39
CA LEU A 16 -13.99 -7.37 -2.04
C LEU A 16 -14.26 -7.32 -0.54
N ALA A 17 -14.26 -8.48 0.14
CA ALA A 17 -14.47 -8.54 1.59
C ALA A 17 -13.34 -7.88 2.36
N LEU A 18 -12.08 -8.19 2.02
CA LEU A 18 -10.92 -7.59 2.69
C LEU A 18 -10.82 -6.08 2.41
N ASN A 19 -10.94 -5.69 1.14
CA ASN A 19 -10.90 -4.29 0.73
C ASN A 19 -12.03 -3.47 1.38
N GLY A 20 -13.25 -4.01 1.41
CA GLY A 20 -14.41 -3.35 2.03
C GLY A 20 -14.27 -3.22 3.55
N ALA A 21 -13.73 -4.23 4.23
CA ALA A 21 -13.48 -4.14 5.67
C ALA A 21 -12.44 -3.06 5.99
N LEU A 22 -11.30 -3.06 5.28
CA LEU A 22 -10.24 -2.05 5.47
C LEU A 22 -10.67 -0.64 5.03
N ALA A 23 -11.68 -0.52 4.17
CA ALA A 23 -12.30 0.76 3.83
C ALA A 23 -12.92 1.48 5.05
N HIS A 24 -13.24 0.73 6.11
CA HIS A 24 -13.81 1.22 7.37
C HIS A 24 -12.88 1.05 8.58
N GLY A 25 -11.59 0.79 8.34
CA GLY A 25 -10.56 0.68 9.37
C GLY A 25 -10.22 2.01 10.05
N VAL A 26 -9.28 1.96 10.99
CA VAL A 26 -8.77 3.14 11.71
C VAL A 26 -7.85 4.00 10.84
N LEU A 27 -7.23 3.44 9.81
CA LEU A 27 -6.41 4.18 8.85
C LEU A 27 -7.29 4.97 7.86
N ASN A 28 -7.04 6.28 7.76
CA ASN A 28 -7.77 7.15 6.83
C ASN A 28 -7.39 6.88 5.35
N SER A 29 -8.15 7.45 4.40
CA SER A 29 -7.88 7.25 2.96
C SER A 29 -6.47 7.67 2.53
N ALA A 30 -5.96 8.80 3.01
CA ALA A 30 -4.63 9.28 2.63
C ALA A 30 -3.54 8.26 2.98
N VAL A 31 -3.52 7.77 4.22
CA VAL A 31 -2.53 6.79 4.69
C VAL A 31 -2.66 5.46 3.94
N ARG A 32 -3.88 4.99 3.67
CA ARG A 32 -4.11 3.75 2.93
C ARG A 32 -3.56 3.80 1.50
N GLU A 33 -3.73 4.93 0.82
CA GLU A 33 -3.16 5.14 -0.51
C GLU A 33 -1.63 5.25 -0.45
N GLN A 34 -1.05 5.93 0.55
CA GLN A 34 0.41 6.00 0.70
C GLN A 34 1.03 4.62 0.95
N LEU A 35 0.41 3.77 1.79
CA LEU A 35 0.82 2.38 1.99
C LEU A 35 0.75 1.56 0.68
N ALA A 36 -0.28 1.79 -0.12
CA ALA A 36 -0.46 1.12 -1.40
C ALA A 36 0.56 1.57 -2.46
N ILE A 37 0.87 2.87 -2.51
CA ILE A 37 1.94 3.43 -3.35
C ILE A 37 3.28 2.80 -2.95
N ALA A 38 3.65 2.86 -1.67
CA ALA A 38 4.93 2.33 -1.18
C ALA A 38 5.08 0.82 -1.48
N THR A 39 4.03 0.04 -1.24
CA THR A 39 4.04 -1.40 -1.51
C THR A 39 4.10 -1.72 -3.01
N SER A 40 3.37 -0.95 -3.84
CA SER A 40 3.34 -1.14 -5.30
C SER A 40 4.67 -0.74 -5.95
N GLU A 41 5.31 0.31 -5.43
CA GLU A 41 6.65 0.73 -5.80
C GLU A 41 7.66 -0.39 -5.51
N TYR A 42 7.66 -0.92 -4.28
CA TYR A 42 8.53 -2.03 -3.88
C TYR A 42 8.30 -3.30 -4.73
N ASN A 43 7.04 -3.68 -4.94
CA ASN A 43 6.66 -4.86 -5.72
C ASN A 43 6.78 -4.64 -7.24
N ARG A 44 7.11 -3.42 -7.69
CA ARG A 44 7.22 -3.03 -9.09
C ARG A 44 5.94 -3.26 -9.90
N CYS A 45 4.76 -3.11 -9.29
CA CYS A 45 3.48 -3.17 -10.00
C CYS A 45 3.12 -1.79 -10.59
N GLU A 46 3.43 -1.56 -11.88
CA GLU A 46 3.10 -0.30 -12.57
C GLU A 46 1.61 0.02 -12.54
N TYR A 47 0.74 -0.94 -12.88
CA TYR A 47 -0.73 -0.75 -12.83
C TYR A 47 -1.18 -0.23 -11.46
N CYS A 48 -0.69 -0.88 -10.41
CA CYS A 48 -1.10 -0.58 -9.04
C CYS A 48 -0.53 0.75 -8.58
N LEU A 49 0.73 1.04 -8.92
CA LEU A 49 1.35 2.32 -8.63
C LEU A 49 0.58 3.45 -9.31
N SER A 50 0.29 3.35 -10.60
CA SER A 50 -0.55 4.31 -11.32
C SER A 50 -1.93 4.50 -10.71
N ALA A 51 -2.63 3.39 -10.40
CA ALA A 51 -3.96 3.43 -9.82
C ALA A 51 -3.97 4.13 -8.45
N HIS A 52 -3.04 3.77 -7.57
CA HIS A 52 -2.95 4.31 -6.22
C HIS A 52 -2.37 5.73 -6.19
N THR A 53 -1.53 6.14 -7.14
CA THR A 53 -1.16 7.56 -7.31
C THR A 53 -2.39 8.39 -7.70
N PHE A 54 -3.22 7.90 -8.64
CA PHE A 54 -4.46 8.58 -9.01
C PHE A 54 -5.45 8.67 -7.85
N LEU A 55 -5.66 7.57 -7.11
CA LEU A 55 -6.55 7.54 -5.95
C LEU A 55 -6.00 8.35 -4.77
N GLY A 56 -4.69 8.34 -4.55
CA GLY A 56 -4.02 9.19 -3.57
C GLY A 56 -4.31 10.67 -3.81
N ALA A 57 -4.21 11.12 -5.07
CA ALA A 57 -4.53 12.50 -5.43
C ALA A 57 -6.04 12.83 -5.29
N ARG A 58 -6.93 11.91 -5.67
CA ARG A 58 -8.38 12.19 -5.79
C ARG A 58 -9.19 11.89 -4.53
N VAL A 59 -8.85 10.82 -3.83
CA VAL A 59 -9.55 10.30 -2.65
C VAL A 59 -8.75 10.60 -1.39
N GLY A 60 -7.43 10.38 -1.41
CA GLY A 60 -6.52 10.72 -0.32
C GLY A 60 -6.30 12.23 -0.17
N ARG A 61 -6.54 13.00 -1.24
CA ARG A 61 -6.26 14.45 -1.32
C ARG A 61 -4.80 14.80 -1.01
N LEU A 62 -3.90 13.87 -1.36
CA LEU A 62 -2.45 14.07 -1.27
C LEU A 62 -2.00 15.01 -2.39
N ASP A 63 -1.05 15.87 -2.07
CA ASP A 63 -0.36 16.67 -3.09
C ASP A 63 0.74 15.84 -3.78
N ASP A 64 1.29 16.39 -4.86
CA ASP A 64 2.33 15.70 -5.64
C ASP A 64 3.58 15.40 -4.82
N ALA A 65 3.88 16.21 -3.80
CA ALA A 65 5.05 16.00 -2.94
C ALA A 65 4.85 14.79 -2.01
N GLU A 66 3.69 14.66 -1.38
CA GLU A 66 3.36 13.49 -0.55
C GLU A 66 3.23 12.21 -1.37
N LEU A 67 2.69 12.31 -2.60
CA LEU A 67 2.60 11.16 -3.51
C LEU A 67 4.00 10.65 -3.87
N GLU A 68 4.94 11.54 -4.17
CA GLU A 68 6.32 11.16 -4.49
C GLU A 68 7.08 10.65 -3.25
N LEU A 69 6.90 11.28 -2.08
CA LEU A 69 7.48 10.79 -0.82
C LEU A 69 7.01 9.37 -0.48
N ALA A 70 5.73 9.07 -0.70
CA ALA A 70 5.17 7.75 -0.39
C ALA A 70 5.82 6.62 -1.20
N ARG A 71 6.33 6.90 -2.40
CA ARG A 71 7.07 5.92 -3.21
C ARG A 71 8.34 5.45 -2.51
N ASP A 72 8.99 6.35 -1.79
CA ASP A 72 10.16 6.03 -0.97
C ASP A 72 9.78 5.61 0.47
N ALA A 73 8.51 5.28 0.74
CA ALA A 73 7.97 5.01 2.07
C ALA A 73 8.21 6.15 3.09
N ARG A 74 8.11 7.40 2.63
CA ARG A 74 8.26 8.62 3.44
C ARG A 74 6.98 9.46 3.42
N SER A 75 6.86 10.35 4.39
CA SER A 75 5.83 11.40 4.45
C SER A 75 6.36 12.60 5.25
N SER A 76 5.84 13.79 5.00
CA SER A 76 6.08 14.97 5.83
C SER A 76 5.30 14.94 7.16
N ASP A 77 4.21 14.17 7.25
CA ASP A 77 3.48 13.94 8.49
C ASP A 77 4.23 12.90 9.36
N PRO A 78 4.62 13.22 10.60
CA PRO A 78 5.43 12.32 11.44
C PRO A 78 4.76 10.97 11.74
N HIS A 79 3.43 10.96 11.95
CA HIS A 79 2.70 9.74 12.26
C HIS A 79 2.62 8.83 11.03
N THR A 80 2.27 9.40 9.88
CA THR A 80 2.26 8.70 8.59
C THR A 80 3.65 8.20 8.21
N ALA A 81 4.71 8.98 8.44
CA ALA A 81 6.08 8.55 8.21
C ALA A 81 6.46 7.33 9.06
N ALA A 82 5.99 7.25 10.31
CA ALA A 82 6.20 6.08 11.16
C ALA A 82 5.46 4.83 10.63
N LEU A 83 4.22 4.99 10.15
CA LEU A 83 3.44 3.93 9.52
C LEU A 83 4.10 3.40 8.24
N LEU A 84 4.58 4.30 7.37
CA LEU A 84 5.26 3.94 6.13
C LEU A 84 6.62 3.28 6.39
N THR A 85 7.39 3.77 7.36
CA THR A 85 8.66 3.16 7.78
C THR A 85 8.44 1.74 8.31
N LEU A 86 7.41 1.54 9.15
CA LEU A 86 7.05 0.22 9.64
C LEU A 86 6.61 -0.69 8.49
N SER A 87 5.79 -0.18 7.57
CA SER A 87 5.33 -0.93 6.40
C SER A 87 6.48 -1.40 5.52
N ASP A 88 7.42 -0.52 5.18
CA ASP A 88 8.59 -0.85 4.37
C ASP A 88 9.48 -1.91 5.06
N ALA A 89 9.69 -1.78 6.37
CA ALA A 89 10.43 -2.77 7.15
C ALA A 89 9.75 -4.16 7.12
N ILE A 90 8.42 -4.21 7.27
CA ILE A 90 7.64 -5.46 7.21
C ILE A 90 7.72 -6.08 5.82
N VAL A 91 7.52 -5.29 4.77
CA VAL A 91 7.54 -5.76 3.37
C VAL A 91 8.92 -6.32 3.02
N ARG A 92 10.00 -5.57 3.28
CA ARG A 92 11.39 -6.00 3.01
C ARG A 92 11.80 -7.21 3.85
N GLY A 93 11.40 -7.22 5.11
CA GLY A 93 11.64 -8.32 6.05
C GLY A 93 10.73 -9.53 5.86
N ARG A 94 9.77 -9.47 4.93
CA ARG A 94 8.75 -10.51 4.71
C ARG A 94 8.03 -10.92 6.00
N GLY A 95 7.66 -9.92 6.80
CA GLY A 95 7.02 -10.10 8.11
C GLY A 95 7.98 -10.27 9.28
N ILE A 96 9.28 -10.47 9.04
CA ILE A 96 10.30 -10.55 10.09
C ILE A 96 10.82 -9.14 10.35
N VAL A 97 10.43 -8.57 11.48
CA VAL A 97 10.87 -7.23 11.93
C VAL A 97 11.42 -7.31 13.35
N ALA A 98 12.45 -6.51 13.64
CA ALA A 98 12.99 -6.42 14.99
C ALA A 98 12.02 -5.67 15.92
N ASP A 99 11.92 -6.09 17.18
CA ASP A 99 11.07 -5.45 18.18
C ASP A 99 11.34 -3.94 18.32
N ALA A 100 12.60 -3.52 18.14
CA ALA A 100 12.99 -2.11 18.15
C ALA A 100 12.30 -1.28 17.06
N VAL A 101 11.98 -1.85 15.89
CA VAL A 101 11.25 -1.17 14.82
C VAL A 101 9.79 -0.96 15.21
N ILE A 102 9.17 -1.98 15.79
CA ILE A 102 7.79 -1.91 16.30
C ILE A 102 7.73 -0.88 17.44
N GLN A 103 8.67 -0.93 18.38
CA GLN A 103 8.72 0.02 19.50
C GLN A 103 8.89 1.46 19.00
N LYS A 104 9.77 1.70 18.02
CA LYS A 104 9.94 3.03 17.42
C LYS A 104 8.66 3.57 16.80
N ALA A 105 7.84 2.71 16.18
CA ALA A 105 6.54 3.12 15.66
C ALA A 105 5.58 3.53 16.79
N ARG A 106 5.53 2.76 17.88
CA ARG A 106 4.71 3.09 19.06
C ARG A 106 5.13 4.39 19.72
N ASP A 107 6.44 4.61 19.84
CA ASP A 107 6.99 5.85 20.40
C ASP A 107 6.62 7.07 19.55
N ALA A 108 6.35 6.87 18.25
CA ALA A 108 5.84 7.89 17.33
C ALA A 108 4.30 8.04 17.36
N GLY A 109 3.59 7.31 18.23
CA GLY A 109 2.15 7.39 18.39
C GLY A 109 1.34 6.33 17.63
N VAL A 110 2.01 5.42 16.90
CA VAL A 110 1.32 4.34 16.17
C VAL A 110 0.69 3.35 17.15
N THR A 111 -0.60 3.13 17.01
CA THR A 111 -1.41 2.24 17.85
C THR A 111 -1.33 0.78 17.40
N ASP A 112 -1.67 -0.16 18.29
CA ASP A 112 -1.79 -1.59 17.95
C ASP A 112 -2.77 -1.87 16.81
N ALA A 113 -3.87 -1.13 16.77
CA ALA A 113 -4.87 -1.25 15.71
C ALA A 113 -4.29 -0.84 14.35
N GLU A 114 -3.54 0.26 14.31
CA GLU A 114 -2.87 0.71 13.08
C GLU A 114 -1.77 -0.26 12.66
N ILE A 115 -0.99 -0.83 13.58
CA ILE A 115 0.02 -1.87 13.25
C ILE A 115 -0.66 -3.07 12.59
N ALA A 116 -1.77 -3.54 13.16
CA ALA A 116 -2.52 -4.65 12.59
C ALA A 116 -3.08 -4.31 11.19
N GLU A 117 -3.61 -3.10 11.01
CA GLU A 117 -4.11 -2.64 9.71
C GLU A 117 -2.99 -2.42 8.68
N VAL A 118 -1.79 -1.98 9.07
CA VAL A 118 -0.62 -1.92 8.18
C VAL A 118 -0.32 -3.30 7.61
N VAL A 119 -0.29 -4.35 8.43
CA VAL A 119 -0.09 -5.73 7.95
C VAL A 119 -1.20 -6.16 7.01
N ALA A 120 -2.46 -5.84 7.33
CA ALA A 120 -3.60 -6.18 6.48
C ALA A 120 -3.57 -5.45 5.12
N HIS A 121 -3.16 -4.18 5.10
CA HIS A 121 -2.96 -3.41 3.87
C HIS A 121 -1.79 -3.96 3.06
N ILE A 122 -0.68 -4.35 3.68
CA ILE A 122 0.42 -5.04 2.97
C ILE A 122 -0.08 -6.32 2.32
N ALA A 123 -0.90 -7.12 3.01
CA ALA A 123 -1.46 -8.35 2.45
C ALA A 123 -2.39 -8.06 1.27
N LEU A 124 -3.29 -7.08 1.41
CA LEU A 124 -4.19 -6.63 0.34
C LEU A 124 -3.43 -6.14 -0.88
N ASN A 125 -2.43 -5.27 -0.67
CA ASN A 125 -1.64 -4.64 -1.73
C ASN A 125 -0.73 -5.66 -2.41
N THR A 126 -0.06 -6.53 -1.65
CA THR A 126 0.73 -7.63 -2.22
C THR A 126 -0.14 -8.53 -3.09
N PHE A 127 -1.34 -8.88 -2.62
CA PHE A 127 -2.29 -9.68 -3.39
C PHE A 127 -2.68 -8.99 -4.72
N THR A 128 -3.08 -7.72 -4.69
CA THR A 128 -3.47 -7.01 -5.92
C THR A 128 -2.28 -6.73 -6.84
N ASN A 129 -1.10 -6.44 -6.29
CA ASN A 129 0.15 -6.29 -7.02
C ASN A 129 0.48 -7.57 -7.79
N TYR A 130 0.54 -8.70 -7.11
CA TYR A 130 0.90 -9.97 -7.74
C TYR A 130 -0.17 -10.43 -8.72
N PHE A 131 -1.44 -10.22 -8.40
CA PHE A 131 -2.53 -10.52 -9.32
C PHE A 131 -2.38 -9.76 -10.65
N ASN A 132 -2.18 -8.43 -10.61
CA ASN A 132 -2.06 -7.63 -11.83
C ASN A 132 -0.77 -7.96 -12.61
N LEU A 133 0.35 -8.20 -11.92
CA LEU A 133 1.61 -8.61 -12.56
C LEU A 133 1.48 -9.96 -13.28
N VAL A 134 0.85 -10.96 -12.64
CA VAL A 134 0.70 -12.31 -13.22
C VAL A 134 -0.30 -12.32 -14.36
N THR A 135 -1.38 -11.54 -14.25
CA THR A 135 -2.46 -11.53 -15.26
C THR A 135 -2.25 -10.53 -16.39
N GLY A 136 -1.24 -9.65 -16.29
CA GLY A 136 -0.90 -8.70 -17.34
C GLY A 136 -2.03 -7.71 -17.62
N VAL A 137 -2.73 -7.24 -16.57
CA VAL A 137 -3.82 -6.26 -16.71
C VAL A 137 -3.28 -4.99 -17.34
N GLU A 138 -3.91 -4.54 -18.43
CA GLU A 138 -3.56 -3.29 -19.11
C GLU A 138 -3.77 -2.08 -18.19
N ASN A 139 -2.86 -1.11 -18.29
CA ASN A 139 -2.89 0.08 -17.44
C ASN A 139 -3.90 1.11 -17.95
N ASP A 140 -5.02 1.22 -17.25
CA ASP A 140 -6.11 2.17 -17.56
C ASP A 140 -5.83 3.60 -17.03
N TYR A 141 -4.72 3.79 -16.30
CA TYR A 141 -4.35 5.03 -15.64
C TYR A 141 -3.16 5.72 -16.33
N ALA A 142 -2.90 6.98 -15.97
CA ALA A 142 -1.66 7.63 -16.39
C ALA A 142 -0.45 6.83 -15.85
N PRO A 143 0.49 6.38 -16.70
CA PRO A 143 1.59 5.53 -16.26
C PRO A 143 2.50 6.22 -15.24
N VAL A 144 2.77 5.54 -14.14
CA VAL A 144 3.78 5.91 -13.13
C VAL A 144 4.72 4.73 -13.04
N VAL A 145 5.95 4.92 -13.51
CA VAL A 145 6.94 3.83 -13.63
C VAL A 145 7.71 3.71 -12.31
N PRO A 146 7.80 2.51 -11.71
CA PRO A 146 8.62 2.30 -10.52
C PRO A 146 10.07 2.75 -10.73
N HIS A 147 10.64 3.39 -9.72
CA HIS A 147 12.04 3.76 -9.64
C HIS A 147 12.96 2.58 -9.92
N SER A 148 14.07 2.89 -10.56
CA SER A 148 15.18 1.97 -10.75
C SER A 148 16.04 1.99 -9.49
N HIS A 149 15.58 1.40 -8.38
CA HIS A 149 16.44 1.20 -7.22
C HIS A 149 17.29 -0.05 -7.42
N ALA A 150 18.62 0.09 -7.24
CA ALA A 150 19.51 -1.06 -7.09
C ALA A 150 19.06 -1.85 -5.85
N GLY A 151 18.85 -3.16 -6.02
CA GLY A 151 18.33 -4.06 -4.98
C GLY A 151 19.22 -4.18 -3.75
#